data_AF-A0A2E3WDN4-F1
#
_entry.id   AF-A0A2E3WDN4-F1
#
_cell.length_a   1.000
_cell.length_b   1.000
_cell.length_c   1.000
_cell.angle_alpha   90.00
_cell.angle_beta   90.00
_cell.angle_gamma   90.00
#
_symmetry.space_group_name_H-M   'P 1'
#
loop_
_entity.id
_entity.type
_entity.pdbx_description
1 polymer ?
#
loop_
_entity_poly.entity_id
_entity_poly.type
_entity_poly.pdbx_seq_one_letter_code
_entity_poly.pdbx_strand_id
1 'polypeptide(L)' 'MSLRGEQTERVIWPMMLYFWGNKWTLGAWCENRQDFRSFRIDLIARIEETSKSYQIEPGRNLAAYIG' A
#
# COMPACT_ATOMS: atom_id res chain seq x y z
N MET A 1 12.11 0.37 1.55
CA MET A 1 12.99 1.21 0.72
C MET A 1 12.18 1.74 -0.46
N SER A 2 12.29 3.03 -0.79
CA SER A 2 11.64 3.62 -1.96
C SER A 2 12.34 3.16 -3.24
N LEU A 3 11.73 3.41 -4.40
CA LEU A 3 12.38 3.14 -5.69
C LEU A 3 13.66 3.97 -5.91
N ARG A 4 13.89 5.01 -5.10
CA ARG A 4 15.11 5.84 -5.12
C ARG A 4 16.16 5.38 -4.09
N GLY A 5 15.93 4.27 -3.39
CA GLY A 5 16.85 3.76 -2.37
C GLY A 5 16.69 4.36 -0.97
N GLU A 6 15.68 5.22 -0.77
CA GLU A 6 15.48 5.87 0.54
C GLU A 6 14.72 4.96 1.50
N GLN A 7 15.10 4.95 2.77
CA GLN A 7 14.25 4.35 3.80
C GLN A 7 13.11 5.29 4.12
N THR A 8 11.90 4.76 4.07
CA THR A 8 10.68 5.52 4.34
C THR A 8 9.71 4.66 5.11
N GLU A 9 9.05 5.27 6.09
CA GLU A 9 7.94 4.68 6.80
C GLU A 9 6.62 5.21 6.24
N ARG A 10 5.62 4.33 6.12
CA ARG A 10 4.31 4.67 5.57
C ARG A 10 3.23 3.91 6.34
N VAL A 11 2.17 4.63 6.70
CA VAL A 11 0.92 4.01 7.14
C VAL A 11 0.05 3.81 5.91
N ILE A 12 -0.38 2.57 5.71
CA ILE A 12 -1.16 2.17 4.55
C ILE A 12 -2.36 1.31 4.97
N TRP A 13 -3.40 1.36 4.17
CA TRP A 13 -4.52 0.43 4.23
C TRP A 13 -4.41 -0.55 3.06
N PRO A 14 -3.98 -1.80 3.30
CA PRO A 14 -3.80 -2.79 2.24
C PRO A 14 -5.14 -3.21 1.63
N MET A 15 -5.19 -3.37 0.31
CA MET A 15 -6.44 -3.69 -0.41
C MET A 15 -6.31 -4.89 -1.34
N MET A 16 -5.21 -4.98 -2.10
CA MET A 16 -5.01 -6.04 -3.08
C MET A 16 -3.55 -6.41 -3.19
N LEU A 17 -3.28 -7.72 -3.19
CA LEU A 17 -1.99 -8.26 -3.55
C LEU A 17 -2.07 -8.83 -4.97
N TYR A 18 -1.18 -8.40 -5.85
CA TYR A 18 -1.17 -8.83 -7.24
C TYR A 18 0.26 -9.07 -7.73
N PHE A 19 0.38 -9.90 -8.75
CA PHE A 19 1.66 -10.28 -9.35
C PHE A 19 1.70 -9.81 -10.80
N TRP A 20 2.69 -8.97 -11.14
CA TRP A 20 3.01 -8.63 -12.52
C TRP A 20 4.51 -8.74 -12.72
N GLY A 21 4.99 -8.97 -13.95
CA GLY A 21 6.40 -8.77 -14.32
C GLY A 21 7.43 -9.39 -13.35
N ASN A 22 7.10 -10.53 -12.76
CA ASN A 22 7.90 -11.22 -11.73
C ASN A 22 8.01 -10.50 -10.36
N LYS A 23 7.01 -9.71 -9.98
CA LYS A 23 6.99 -8.90 -8.76
C LYS A 23 5.63 -8.96 -8.06
N TRP A 24 5.65 -9.36 -6.79
CA TRP A 24 4.53 -9.17 -5.89
C TRP A 24 4.40 -7.69 -5.50
N THR A 25 3.21 -7.15 -5.72
CA THR A 25 2.90 -5.74 -5.50
C THR A 25 1.62 -5.61 -4.69
N LEU A 26 1.67 -4.76 -3.67
CA LEU A 26 0.54 -4.43 -2.80
C LEU A 26 -0.07 -3.10 -3.24
N GLY A 27 -1.32 -3.13 -3.70
CA GLY A 27 -2.17 -1.96 -3.85
C GLY A 27 -2.76 -1.56 -2.51
N ALA A 28 -2.65 -0.27 -2.16
CA ALA A 28 -3.10 0.25 -0.89
C ALA A 28 -3.44 1.75 -0.96
N TRP A 29 -4.26 2.23 -0.02
CA TRP A 29 -4.35 3.65 0.28
C TRP A 29 -3.21 4.06 1.20
N CYS A 30 -2.48 5.12 0.88
CA CYS A 30 -1.39 5.62 1.69
C CYS A 30 -1.80 6.88 2.44
N GLU A 31 -1.87 6.80 3.77
CA GLU A 31 -2.28 7.95 4.61
C GLU A 31 -1.33 9.14 4.45
N ASN A 32 -0.02 8.88 4.36
CA ASN A 32 0.98 9.93 4.22
C ASN A 32 0.86 10.72 2.90
N ARG A 33 0.23 10.13 1.88
CA ARG A 33 0.06 10.76 0.57
C ARG A 33 -1.39 11.12 0.25
N GLN A 34 -2.35 10.65 1.06
CA GLN A 34 -3.79 10.79 0.81
C GLN A 34 -4.16 10.34 -0.61
N ASP A 35 -3.63 9.20 -1.04
CA ASP A 35 -3.76 8.71 -2.41
C ASP A 35 -3.51 7.18 -2.49
N PHE A 36 -3.98 6.57 -3.58
CA PHE A 36 -3.70 5.17 -3.90
C PHE A 36 -2.27 4.98 -4.38
N ARG A 37 -1.59 3.96 -3.85
CA ARG A 37 -0.20 3.63 -4.21
C ARG A 37 0.02 2.13 -4.28
N SER A 38 1.03 1.77 -5.05
CA SER A 38 1.49 0.40 -5.20
C SER A 38 2.86 0.25 -4.56
N PHE A 39 3.02 -0.77 -3.73
CA PHE A 39 4.22 -1.04 -2.96
C PHE A 39 4.81 -2.38 -3.38
N ARG A 40 6.09 -2.38 -3.77
CA ARG A 40 6.83 -3.60 -4.04
C ARG A 40 7.14 -4.32 -2.73
N ILE A 41 6.60 -5.52 -2.58
CA ILE A 41 6.77 -6.32 -1.35
C ILE A 41 8.25 -6.63 -1.10
N ASP A 42 9.01 -6.88 -2.16
CA ASP A 42 10.44 -7.18 -2.07
C ASP A 42 11.32 -5.98 -1.66
N LEU A 43 10.74 -4.78 -1.54
CA LEU A 43 11.43 -3.60 -1.00
C LEU A 43 10.98 -3.23 0.43
N ILE A 44 10.06 -4.00 1.03
CA ILE A 44 9.59 -3.77 2.40
C ILE A 44 10.55 -4.44 3.38
N ALA A 45 11.17 -3.63 4.25
CA ALA A 45 12.14 -4.13 5.23
C ALA A 45 11.49 -4.62 6.52
N ARG A 46 10.34 -4.04 6.89
CA ARG A 46 9.59 -4.36 8.12
C ARG A 46 8.12 -4.06 7.91
N ILE A 47 7.27 -4.87 8.53
CA ILE A 47 5.82 -4.66 8.60
C ILE A 47 5.44 -4.68 10.07
N GLU A 48 4.59 -3.73 10.48
CA GLU A 48 4.00 -3.67 11.81
C GLU A 48 2.49 -3.45 11.67
N GLU A 49 1.72 -4.22 12.42
CA GLU A 49 0.28 -4.00 12.52
C GLU A 49 0.03 -2.82 13.46
N THR A 50 -0.79 -1.86 13.03
CA THR A 50 -1.08 -0.65 13.81
C THR A 50 -2.20 -0.83 14.83
N SER A 51 -2.81 -2.03 14.88
CA SER A 51 -4.05 -2.34 15.62
C SER A 51 -5.24 -1.44 15.26
N LYS A 52 -5.14 -0.66 14.17
CA LYS A 52 -6.25 0.14 13.65
C LYS A 52 -7.08 -0.71 12.70
N SER A 53 -8.39 -0.56 12.79
CA SER A 53 -9.32 -1.14 11.81
C SER A 53 -9.62 -0.12 10.72
N TYR A 54 -9.66 -0.60 9.48
CA TYR A 54 -10.00 0.22 8.33
C TYR A 54 -11.38 0.85 8.51
N GLN A 55 -11.44 2.18 8.43
CA GLN A 55 -12.70 2.92 8.44
C GLN A 55 -13.27 2.91 7.02
N ILE A 56 -14.53 2.49 6.87
CA ILE A 56 -15.18 2.50 5.57
C ILE A 56 -15.34 3.95 5.13
N GLU A 57 -14.51 4.35 4.16
CA GLU A 57 -14.59 5.66 3.54
C GLU A 57 -14.99 5.53 2.07
N PRO A 58 -16.05 6.22 1.62
CA PRO A 58 -16.43 6.25 0.22
C PRO A 58 -15.24 6.68 -0.66
N GLY A 59 -14.99 5.92 -1.74
CA GLY A 59 -13.88 6.20 -2.65
C GLY A 59 -12.50 5.75 -2.17
N ARG A 60 -12.36 5.12 -1.00
CA ARG A 60 -11.10 4.52 -0.53
C ARG A 60 -11.12 3.00 -0.53
N ASN A 61 -11.93 2.38 -1.37
CA ASN A 61 -12.09 0.93 -1.43
C ASN A 61 -11.38 0.32 -2.67
N LEU A 62 -11.37 -1.01 -2.75
CA LEU A 62 -10.74 -1.71 -3.87
C LEU A 62 -11.32 -1.32 -5.23
N ALA A 63 -12.64 -1.09 -5.33
CA ALA A 63 -13.26 -0.65 -6.59
C ALA A 63 -12.68 0.70 -7.05
N ALA A 64 -12.58 1.67 -6.14
CA ALA A 64 -11.96 2.95 -6.43
C ALA A 64 -10.45 2.85 -6.77
N TYR A 65 -9.75 1.84 -6.27
CA TYR A 65 -8.34 1.59 -6.63
C TYR A 65 -8.19 1.05 -8.07
N ILE A 66 -9.09 0.18 -8.51
CA ILE A 66 -9.00 -0.49 -9.83
C ILE A 66 -9.67 0.30 -10.97
N GLY A 67 -10.56 1.24 -10.66
CA GLY A 67 -11.34 2.01 -11.63
C GLY A 67 -12.81 1.65 -11.59
#